data_AF-G6F2T3-F1
#
_entry.id   AF-G6F2T3-F1
#
_cell.length_a   1.000
_cell.length_b   1.000
_cell.length_c   1.000
_cell.angle_alpha   90.00
_cell.angle_beta   90.00
_cell.angle_gamma   90.00
#
_symmetry.space_group_name_H-M   'P 1'
#
loop_
_entity.id
_entity.type
_entity.pdbx_description
1 polymer ?
#
loop_
_entity_poly.entity_id
_entity_poly.type
_entity_poly.pdbx_seq_one_letter_code
_entity_poly.pdbx_strand_id
1 'polypeptide(L)'
;MLIGHFPQYSLTENIDTTTPGGKLVFHLFGALAQFERDLIKERTNAGLKAARDQGRIGGRPISMTDEKLKKAKEHLKNGLNVREAAARIKVSKTTLYKALNIKKSYE
;
A
#
# COMPACT_ATOMS: atom_id res chain seq x y z
N MET A 1 10.50 -38.10 13.30
CA MET A 1 10.11 -36.90 12.52
C MET A 1 11.39 -36.08 12.32
N LEU A 2 12.17 -36.42 11.28
CA LEU A 2 13.45 -35.77 11.00
C LEU A 2 13.18 -34.55 10.12
N ILE A 3 13.50 -33.37 10.63
CA ILE A 3 13.43 -32.11 9.89
C ILE A 3 14.62 -32.12 8.92
N GLY A 4 14.38 -32.56 7.69
CA GLY A 4 15.37 -32.51 6.62
C GLY A 4 15.77 -31.07 6.34
N HIS A 5 17.01 -30.71 6.67
CA HIS A 5 17.66 -29.52 6.14
C HIS A 5 17.80 -29.72 4.63
N PHE A 6 17.06 -28.94 3.83
CA PHE A 6 17.23 -28.92 2.38
C PHE A 6 18.38 -27.96 2.03
N PRO A 7 19.57 -28.45 1.65
CA PRO A 7 20.63 -27.60 1.13
C PRO A 7 20.15 -26.94 -0.17
N GLN A 8 20.39 -25.63 -0.28
CA GLN A 8 20.13 -24.86 -1.49
C GLN A 8 21.37 -24.91 -2.37
N TYR A 9 21.26 -25.61 -3.51
CA TYR A 9 22.30 -25.62 -4.55
C TYR A 9 21.86 -24.67 -5.67
N SER A 10 22.65 -23.64 -5.95
CA SER A 10 22.49 -22.82 -7.16
C SER A 10 23.13 -23.56 -8.33
N LEU A 11 22.37 -23.83 -9.39
CA LEU A 11 22.85 -24.55 -10.58
C LEU A 11 23.62 -23.66 -11.57
N THR A 12 23.59 -22.33 -11.40
CA THR A 12 24.20 -21.37 -12.34
C THR A 12 25.47 -20.71 -11.80
N GLU A 13 25.63 -20.62 -10.49
CA GLU A 13 26.88 -20.15 -9.87
C GLU A 13 27.31 -21.16 -8.82
N ASN A 14 28.50 -21.70 -8.97
CA ASN A 14 29.06 -22.83 -8.22
C ASN A 14 29.42 -22.41 -6.77
N ILE A 15 28.44 -21.89 -6.01
CA ILE A 15 28.60 -21.43 -4.63
C ILE A 15 28.03 -22.49 -3.69
N ASP A 16 28.91 -23.35 -3.20
CA ASP A 16 28.58 -24.33 -2.17
C ASP A 16 28.56 -23.68 -0.78
N THR A 17 27.37 -23.32 -0.32
CA THR A 17 27.11 -22.72 1.01
C THR A 17 27.34 -23.68 2.19
N THR A 18 27.70 -24.94 1.95
CA THR A 18 28.10 -25.87 3.02
C THR A 18 29.55 -25.65 3.45
N THR A 19 30.38 -25.06 2.60
CA THR A 19 31.78 -24.71 2.91
C THR A 19 31.91 -23.36 3.61
N PRO A 20 32.91 -23.13 4.48
CA PRO A 20 33.17 -21.81 5.07
C PRO A 20 33.36 -20.71 4.01
N GLY A 21 34.01 -21.03 2.88
CA GLY A 21 34.20 -20.11 1.76
C GLY A 21 32.91 -19.74 1.04
N GLY A 22 32.03 -20.71 0.75
CA GLY A 22 30.74 -20.42 0.13
C GLY A 22 29.78 -19.67 1.03
N LYS A 23 29.83 -19.89 2.36
CA LYS A 23 29.09 -19.06 3.34
C LYS A 23 29.55 -17.61 3.32
N LEU A 24 30.86 -17.35 3.27
CA LEU A 24 31.40 -16.00 3.18
C LEU A 24 30.91 -15.28 1.91
N VAL A 25 31.03 -15.94 0.76
CA VAL A 25 30.58 -15.38 -0.53
C VAL A 25 29.07 -15.12 -0.53
N PHE A 26 28.27 -16.05 0.01
CA PHE A 26 26.83 -15.87 0.16
C PHE A 26 26.48 -14.66 1.04
N HIS A 27 27.15 -14.49 2.18
CA HIS A 27 26.93 -13.34 3.05
C HIS A 27 27.35 -12.02 2.40
N LEU A 28 28.44 -12.01 1.64
CA LEU A 28 28.87 -10.84 0.88
C LEU A 28 27.82 -10.44 -0.15
N PHE A 29 27.30 -11.38 -0.94
CA PHE A 29 26.22 -11.08 -1.89
C PHE A 29 24.93 -10.65 -1.19
N GLY A 30 24.60 -11.24 -0.05
CA GLY A 30 23.48 -10.79 0.78
C GLY A 30 23.64 -9.33 1.23
N ALA A 31 24.84 -8.95 1.67
CA ALA A 31 25.16 -7.58 2.06
C ALA A 31 25.10 -6.61 0.88
N LEU A 32 25.63 -7.00 -0.28
CA LEU A 32 25.56 -6.20 -1.51
C LEU A 32 24.12 -5.99 -1.98
N ALA A 33 23.31 -7.05 -2.00
CA ALA A 33 21.90 -6.97 -2.37
C ALA A 33 21.11 -6.04 -1.43
N GLN A 34 21.42 -6.07 -0.13
CA GLN A 34 20.82 -5.17 0.85
C GLN A 34 21.23 -3.71 0.60
N PHE A 35 22.52 -3.46 0.34
CA PHE A 35 23.03 -2.13 0.00
C PHE A 35 22.36 -1.56 -1.26
N GLU A 36 22.25 -2.33 -2.33
CA GLU A 36 21.56 -1.91 -3.56
C GLU A 36 20.09 -1.56 -3.31
N ARG A 37 19.40 -2.39 -2.50
CA ARG A 37 18.01 -2.13 -2.12
C ARG A 37 17.86 -0.81 -1.38
N ASP A 38 18.80 -0.50 -0.49
CA ASP A 38 18.75 0.74 0.29
C ASP A 38 19.05 1.97 -0.58
N LEU A 39 19.97 1.87 -1.55
CA LEU A 39 20.18 2.91 -2.57
C LEU A 39 18.93 3.17 -3.42
N ILE A 40 18.21 2.12 -3.84
CA ILE A 40 16.96 2.25 -4.60
C ILE A 40 15.89 2.97 -3.76
N LYS A 41 15.76 2.60 -2.48
CA LYS A 41 14.82 3.27 -1.57
C LYS A 41 15.16 4.75 -1.41
N GLU A 42 16.43 5.09 -1.21
CA GLU A 42 16.88 6.47 -1.04
C GLU A 42 16.50 7.31 -2.26
N ARG A 43 16.81 6.82 -3.47
CA ARG A 43 16.43 7.49 -4.72
C ARG A 43 14.92 7.64 -4.88
N THR A 44 14.17 6.60 -4.54
CA THR A 44 12.69 6.63 -4.59
C THR A 44 12.14 7.69 -3.64
N ASN A 45 12.67 7.77 -2.42
CA ASN A 45 12.26 8.76 -1.43
C ASN A 45 12.62 10.18 -1.86
N ALA A 46 13.81 10.40 -2.43
CA ALA A 46 14.21 11.67 -2.99
C ALA A 46 13.26 12.11 -4.13
N GLY A 47 12.90 11.22 -5.04
CA GLY A 47 11.93 11.48 -6.10
C GLY A 47 10.53 11.79 -5.57
N LEU A 48 10.06 11.03 -4.58
CA LEU A 48 8.78 11.30 -3.91
C LEU A 48 8.78 12.63 -3.17
N LYS A 49 9.90 13.02 -2.56
CA LYS A 49 10.04 14.35 -1.92
C LYS A 49 9.94 15.45 -2.97
N ALA A 50 10.71 15.37 -4.05
CA ALA A 50 10.66 16.36 -5.12
C ALA A 50 9.26 16.49 -5.73
N ALA A 51 8.56 15.37 -5.94
CA ALA A 51 7.18 15.38 -6.43
C ALA A 51 6.21 16.07 -5.44
N ARG A 52 6.37 15.84 -4.13
CA ARG A 52 5.57 16.52 -3.10
C ARG A 52 5.86 18.03 -3.05
N ASP A 53 7.13 18.42 -3.17
CA ASP A 53 7.54 19.83 -3.22
C ASP A 53 6.93 20.55 -4.44
N GLN A 54 6.69 19.83 -5.54
CA GLN A 54 5.95 20.32 -6.72
C GLN A 54 4.42 20.28 -6.54
N GLY A 55 3.91 19.96 -5.36
CA GLY A 55 2.48 19.94 -5.04
C GLY A 55 1.75 18.63 -5.39
N ARG A 56 2.44 17.58 -5.82
CA ARG A 56 1.79 16.28 -6.08
C ARG A 56 1.44 15.59 -4.76
N ILE A 57 0.14 15.46 -4.51
CA ILE A 57 -0.41 14.66 -3.42
C ILE A 57 -0.57 13.22 -3.93
N GLY A 58 0.41 12.36 -3.61
CA GLY A 58 0.37 10.93 -3.94
C GLY A 58 -0.68 10.14 -3.14
N GLY A 59 -0.74 8.82 -3.34
CA GLY A 59 -1.66 7.93 -2.62
C GLY A 59 -2.98 7.67 -3.35
N ARG A 60 -3.94 7.05 -2.65
CA ARG A 60 -5.25 6.69 -3.23
C ARG A 60 -6.10 7.96 -3.40
N PRO A 61 -6.70 8.19 -4.59
CA PRO A 61 -7.59 9.33 -4.80
C PRO A 61 -8.73 9.36 -3.79
N ILE A 62 -9.06 10.56 -3.30
CA ILE A 62 -10.17 10.78 -2.38
C ILE A 62 -11.48 10.48 -3.13
N SER A 63 -12.27 9.52 -2.65
CA SER A 63 -13.52 9.11 -3.29
C SER A 63 -14.66 10.11 -3.06
N MET A 64 -14.62 10.84 -1.94
CA MET A 64 -15.60 11.84 -1.52
C MET A 64 -15.06 13.25 -1.72
N THR A 65 -15.54 13.94 -2.75
CA THR A 65 -15.26 15.36 -2.98
C THR A 65 -16.33 16.24 -2.34
N ASP A 66 -16.04 17.52 -2.14
CA ASP A 66 -17.00 18.47 -1.57
C ASP A 66 -18.28 18.58 -2.41
N GLU A 67 -18.16 18.49 -3.73
CA GLU A 67 -19.31 18.45 -4.64
C GLU A 67 -20.19 17.23 -4.41
N LYS A 68 -19.58 16.04 -4.24
CA LYS A 68 -20.33 14.81 -3.93
C LYS A 68 -21.00 14.91 -2.58
N LEU A 69 -20.36 15.56 -1.60
CA LEU A 69 -20.92 15.77 -0.27
C LEU A 69 -22.12 16.73 -0.32
N LYS A 70 -22.05 17.81 -1.12
CA LYS A 70 -23.18 18.71 -1.36
C LYS A 70 -24.36 17.97 -2.01
N LYS A 71 -24.11 17.22 -3.09
CA LYS A 71 -25.13 16.41 -3.77
C LYS A 71 -25.74 15.35 -2.84
N ALA A 72 -24.91 14.72 -2.00
CA ALA A 72 -25.39 13.76 -1.02
C ALA A 72 -26.35 14.40 -0.02
N LYS A 73 -26.00 15.59 0.53
CA LYS A 73 -26.87 16.34 1.44
C LYS A 73 -28.18 16.75 0.78
N GLU A 74 -28.15 17.13 -0.49
CA GLU A 74 -29.34 17.46 -1.27
C GLU A 74 -30.26 16.25 -1.46
N HIS A 75 -29.70 15.10 -1.86
CA HIS A 75 -30.48 13.87 -1.99
C HIS A 75 -31.14 13.45 -0.67
N LEU A 76 -30.42 13.57 0.45
CA LEU A 76 -30.97 13.29 1.78
C LEU A 76 -32.09 14.26 2.17
N LYS A 77 -31.95 15.56 1.86
CA LYS A 77 -33.04 16.55 2.06
C LYS A 77 -34.26 16.25 1.22
N ASN A 78 -34.07 15.71 0.01
CA ASN A 78 -35.15 15.29 -0.88
C ASN A 78 -35.78 13.94 -0.48
N GLY A 79 -35.49 13.43 0.73
CA GLY A 79 -36.12 12.25 1.31
C GLY A 79 -35.49 10.91 0.93
N LEU A 80 -34.36 10.89 0.20
CA LEU A 80 -33.68 9.63 -0.09
C LEU A 80 -33.03 9.04 1.17
N ASN A 81 -32.99 7.71 1.24
CA ASN A 81 -32.20 7.04 2.26
C ASN A 81 -30.70 7.10 1.95
N VAL A 82 -29.86 6.90 2.98
CA VAL A 82 -28.38 6.99 2.87
C VAL A 82 -27.82 6.03 1.82
N ARG A 83 -28.45 4.86 1.63
CA ARG A 83 -27.99 3.85 0.67
C ARG A 83 -28.24 4.30 -0.77
N GLU A 84 -29.40 4.86 -1.05
CA GLU A 84 -29.78 5.40 -2.35
C GLU A 84 -28.97 6.64 -2.70
N ALA A 85 -28.78 7.56 -1.74
CA ALA A 85 -27.94 8.73 -1.91
C ALA A 85 -26.49 8.34 -2.24
N ALA A 86 -25.94 7.34 -1.55
CA ALA A 86 -24.59 6.83 -1.81
C ALA A 86 -24.47 6.18 -3.21
N ALA A 87 -25.49 5.43 -3.63
CA ALA A 87 -25.53 4.80 -4.95
C ALA A 87 -25.55 5.86 -6.08
N ARG A 88 -26.35 6.92 -5.93
CA ARG A 88 -26.45 8.02 -6.92
C ARG A 88 -25.14 8.76 -7.12
N ILE A 89 -24.37 8.98 -6.05
CA ILE A 89 -23.06 9.64 -6.12
C ILE A 89 -21.89 8.67 -6.35
N LYS A 90 -22.18 7.37 -6.58
CA LYS A 90 -21.22 6.29 -6.85
C LYS A 90 -20.13 6.16 -5.78
N VAL A 91 -20.51 6.24 -4.50
CA VAL A 91 -19.60 5.98 -3.37
C VAL A 91 -20.18 4.90 -2.46
N SER A 92 -19.33 4.21 -1.70
CA SER A 92 -19.83 3.23 -0.74
C SER A 92 -20.63 3.91 0.38
N LYS A 93 -21.66 3.22 0.89
CA LYS A 93 -22.41 3.66 2.08
C LYS A 93 -21.48 4.00 3.25
N THR A 94 -20.42 3.21 3.44
CA THR A 94 -19.42 3.41 4.50
C THR A 94 -18.63 4.70 4.33
N THR A 95 -18.31 5.09 3.09
CA THR A 95 -17.66 6.36 2.78
C THR A 95 -18.60 7.53 3.10
N LEU A 96 -19.87 7.42 2.74
CA LEU A 96 -20.86 8.46 3.02
C LEU A 96 -21.14 8.62 4.52
N TYR A 97 -21.28 7.52 5.27
CA TYR A 97 -21.41 7.57 6.73
C TYR A 97 -20.22 8.25 7.41
N LYS A 98 -18.99 7.88 7.01
CA LYS A 98 -17.77 8.53 7.51
C LYS A 98 -17.73 10.02 7.20
N ALA A 99 -18.09 10.40 5.97
CA ALA A 99 -18.11 11.80 5.55
C ALA A 99 -19.16 12.65 6.27
N LEU A 100 -20.30 12.06 6.64
CA LEU A 100 -21.35 12.71 7.41
C LEU A 100 -21.14 12.62 8.93
N ASN A 101 -20.07 11.95 9.38
CA ASN A 101 -19.76 11.68 10.79
C ASN A 101 -20.94 11.07 11.58
N ILE A 102 -21.79 10.30 10.89
CA ILE A 102 -22.94 9.64 11.49
C ILE A 102 -22.42 8.37 12.16
N LYS A 103 -22.50 8.31 13.51
CA LYS A 103 -22.29 7.05 14.23
C LYS A 103 -23.37 6.07 13.77
N LYS A 104 -22.93 4.91 13.30
CA LYS A 104 -23.83 3.82 12.94
C LYS A 104 -24.39 3.27 14.27
N SER A 105 -25.62 3.64 14.62
CA SER A 105 -26.36 2.94 15.67
C SER A 105 -26.60 1.53 15.16
N TYR A 106 -25.93 0.57 15.79
CA TYR A 106 -26.32 -0.82 15.71
C TYR A 106 -27.32 -1.01 16.85
N GLU A 107 -28.61 -1.07 16.50
CA GLU A 107 -29.57 -1.90 17.22
C GLU A 107 -29.52 -3.30 16.62
#